data_AF-A0A1S3Q2U0-F1
#
_entry.id   AF-A0A1S3Q2U0-F1
#
_cell.length_a   1.000
_cell.length_b   1.000
_cell.length_c   1.000
_cell.angle_alpha   90.00
_cell.angle_beta   90.00
_cell.angle_gamma   90.00
#
_symmetry.space_group_name_H-M   'P 1'
#
loop_
_entity.id
_entity.type
_entity.pdbx_description
1 polymer ?
#
loop_
_entity_poly.entity_id
_entity_poly.type
_entity_poly.pdbx_seq_one_letter_code
_entity_poly.pdbx_strand_id
1 'polypeptide(L)'
;MLRSLDDCALQLSHNGTYLDLESSLSEQRDELEGFQEDTAGTRGKKHSVVLRTQLTVRVHVCIEKLYNSNGRDLRRALFSLKQTFQDDKDLVHEFVMAEGLTCLVKVGAEADQNYQHYILGALGQIMLYVDGMNGVICHIETVQWLYTLIGSKFRPVVKTALKLLLVFVDYSESNAPLLIEAITTVDTKRGCKQWSNAMEMLDEKDGVDTELLVYVITLINKTLSALPDQDSFYDMVDGLEDQGMEAIAKRFLGRRGTDLDLMEQLTIYE
;
A
#
# COMPACT_ATOMS: atom_id res chain seq x y z
N MET A 1 -24.25 12.51 -10.90
CA MET A 1 -25.16 12.87 -12.01
C MET A 1 -24.33 12.70 -13.27
N LEU A 2 -24.71 11.77 -14.16
CA LEU A 2 -24.04 11.56 -15.45
C LEU A 2 -24.04 12.89 -16.22
N ARG A 3 -22.86 13.40 -16.59
CA ARG A 3 -22.73 14.74 -17.20
C ARG A 3 -22.82 14.69 -18.73
N SER A 4 -22.33 13.61 -19.36
CA SER A 4 -22.51 13.29 -20.78
C SER A 4 -22.84 11.80 -20.99
N LEU A 5 -23.43 11.46 -22.14
CA LEU A 5 -23.53 10.07 -22.61
C LEU A 5 -22.14 9.49 -22.92
N ASP A 6 -21.19 10.33 -23.27
CA ASP A 6 -19.81 9.94 -23.59
C ASP A 6 -19.05 9.45 -22.34
N ASP A 7 -19.54 9.75 -21.13
CA ASP A 7 -18.95 9.32 -19.86
C ASP A 7 -19.57 8.01 -19.34
N CYS A 8 -20.46 7.38 -20.10
CA CYS A 8 -21.20 6.19 -19.70
C CYS A 8 -20.41 4.91 -19.97
N ALA A 9 -20.59 3.92 -19.10
CA ALA A 9 -20.18 2.54 -19.27
C ALA A 9 -21.36 1.62 -18.94
N LEU A 10 -21.34 0.42 -19.53
CA LEU A 10 -22.28 -0.65 -19.22
C LEU A 10 -21.58 -1.71 -18.39
N GLN A 11 -22.15 -2.06 -17.25
CA GLN A 11 -21.62 -3.09 -16.37
C GLN A 11 -22.65 -4.20 -16.17
N LEU A 12 -22.21 -5.45 -16.24
CA LEU A 12 -23.04 -6.60 -15.99
C LEU A 12 -23.33 -6.74 -14.49
N SER A 13 -24.61 -6.84 -14.12
CA SER A 13 -25.03 -6.81 -12.71
C SER A 13 -24.60 -8.03 -11.89
N HIS A 14 -24.21 -9.12 -12.55
CA HIS A 14 -24.07 -10.44 -11.92
C HIS A 14 -22.63 -10.80 -11.60
N ASN A 15 -21.68 -10.29 -12.37
CA ASN A 15 -20.24 -10.53 -12.20
C ASN A 15 -19.43 -9.22 -12.10
N GLY A 16 -20.03 -8.06 -12.40
CA GLY A 16 -19.35 -6.77 -12.35
C GLY A 16 -18.50 -6.45 -13.57
N THR A 17 -18.49 -7.27 -14.61
CA THR A 17 -17.72 -7.02 -15.84
C THR A 17 -18.21 -5.73 -16.53
N TYR A 18 -17.27 -4.88 -16.93
CA TYR A 18 -17.53 -3.73 -17.80
C TYR A 18 -17.49 -4.18 -19.26
N LEU A 19 -18.55 -3.88 -20.02
CA LEU A 19 -18.63 -4.21 -21.43
C LEU A 19 -17.77 -3.24 -22.25
N ASP A 20 -17.07 -3.80 -23.24
CA ASP A 20 -16.41 -3.01 -24.26
C ASP A 20 -17.45 -2.44 -25.22
N LEU A 21 -17.61 -1.13 -25.23
CA LEU A 21 -18.59 -0.43 -26.07
C LEU A 21 -18.14 -0.32 -27.53
N GLU A 22 -16.87 -0.59 -27.83
CA GLU A 22 -16.33 -0.62 -29.20
C GLU A 22 -16.52 -2.00 -29.86
N SER A 23 -16.87 -3.02 -29.07
CA SER A 23 -17.09 -4.40 -29.52
C SER A 23 -18.57 -4.79 -29.49
N SER A 24 -18.98 -5.65 -30.42
CA SER A 24 -20.31 -6.27 -30.40
C SER A 24 -20.45 -7.27 -29.24
N LEU A 25 -21.68 -7.54 -28.79
CA LEU A 25 -21.93 -8.56 -27.75
C LEU A 25 -21.48 -9.97 -28.16
N SER A 26 -21.46 -10.26 -29.46
CA SER A 26 -20.96 -11.53 -29.99
C SER A 26 -19.45 -11.68 -29.86
N GLU A 27 -18.70 -10.58 -29.95
CA GLU A 27 -17.23 -10.59 -29.83
C GLU A 27 -16.79 -10.74 -28.37
N GLN A 28 -17.61 -10.30 -27.42
CA GLN A 28 -17.40 -10.44 -25.97
C GLN A 28 -18.35 -11.46 -25.33
N ARG A 29 -18.70 -12.53 -26.07
CA ARG A 29 -19.68 -13.53 -25.60
C ARG A 29 -19.26 -14.25 -24.33
N ASP A 30 -17.95 -14.45 -24.14
CA ASP A 30 -17.39 -15.15 -22.97
C ASP A 30 -17.69 -14.37 -21.68
N GLU A 31 -17.69 -13.03 -21.72
CA GLU A 31 -18.05 -12.17 -20.60
C GLU A 31 -19.56 -12.20 -20.25
N LEU A 32 -20.39 -12.64 -21.20
CA LEU A 32 -21.84 -12.74 -21.08
C LEU A 32 -22.31 -14.13 -20.62
N GLU A 33 -21.42 -14.94 -20.04
CA GLU A 33 -21.77 -16.25 -19.49
C GLU A 33 -22.92 -16.09 -18.46
N GLY A 34 -24.00 -16.86 -18.64
CA GLY A 34 -25.23 -16.75 -17.82
C GLY A 34 -26.34 -15.86 -18.38
N PHE A 35 -26.08 -14.95 -19.33
CA PHE A 35 -27.15 -14.19 -20.03
C PHE A 35 -27.97 -15.06 -20.99
N GLN A 36 -27.46 -16.21 -21.39
CA GLN A 36 -28.10 -17.11 -22.36
C GLN A 36 -29.23 -17.91 -21.69
N GLU A 37 -30.27 -18.22 -22.47
CA GLU A 37 -31.34 -19.11 -22.00
C GLU A 37 -30.77 -20.50 -21.72
N ASP A 38 -31.00 -21.03 -20.51
CA ASP A 38 -30.71 -22.42 -20.20
C ASP A 38 -31.45 -23.31 -21.20
N THR A 39 -30.70 -24.12 -21.96
CA THR A 39 -31.23 -25.13 -22.90
C THR A 39 -32.16 -26.15 -22.24
N ALA A 40 -32.28 -26.14 -20.91
CA ALA A 40 -33.16 -26.96 -20.10
C ALA A 40 -34.59 -26.39 -19.89
N GLY A 41 -34.99 -25.33 -20.60
CA GLY A 41 -36.38 -24.81 -20.55
C GLY A 41 -36.78 -24.19 -19.21
N THR A 42 -35.81 -23.98 -18.31
CA THR A 42 -35.98 -23.18 -17.10
C THR A 42 -35.73 -21.72 -17.49
N ARG A 43 -36.61 -20.80 -17.07
CA ARG A 43 -36.47 -19.35 -17.33
C ARG A 43 -35.02 -18.95 -16.99
N GLY A 44 -34.23 -18.58 -18.01
CA GLY A 44 -32.87 -18.10 -17.82
C GLY A 44 -32.85 -17.01 -16.75
N LYS A 45 -31.81 -17.00 -15.91
CA LYS A 45 -31.68 -15.96 -14.88
C LYS A 45 -31.69 -14.60 -15.58
N LYS A 46 -32.61 -13.72 -15.17
CA LYS A 46 -32.67 -12.35 -15.71
C LYS A 46 -31.50 -11.57 -15.16
N HIS A 47 -30.42 -11.48 -15.94
CA HIS A 47 -29.30 -10.60 -15.65
C HIS A 47 -29.62 -9.19 -16.15
N SER A 48 -29.23 -8.17 -15.38
CA SER A 48 -29.41 -6.77 -15.77
C SER A 48 -28.08 -6.16 -16.17
N VAL A 49 -28.16 -5.09 -16.96
CA VAL A 49 -27.03 -4.24 -17.32
C VAL A 49 -27.21 -2.91 -16.59
N VAL A 50 -26.18 -2.51 -15.86
CA VAL A 50 -26.13 -1.27 -15.10
C VAL A 50 -25.47 -0.20 -15.96
N LEU A 51 -26.20 0.88 -16.25
CA LEU A 51 -25.62 2.10 -16.82
C LEU A 51 -24.97 2.91 -15.71
N ARG A 52 -23.66 3.14 -15.81
CA ARG A 52 -22.88 3.89 -14.81
C ARG A 52 -21.81 4.75 -15.46
N THR A 53 -21.11 5.55 -14.67
CA THR A 53 -19.97 6.36 -15.17
C THR A 53 -18.75 5.47 -15.41
N GLN A 54 -18.00 5.74 -16.49
CA GLN A 54 -16.73 5.08 -16.82
C GLN A 54 -15.73 5.13 -15.67
N LEU A 55 -14.89 4.09 -15.57
CA LEU A 55 -13.86 3.99 -14.54
C LEU A 55 -12.86 5.15 -14.64
N THR A 56 -12.34 5.42 -15.84
CA THR A 56 -11.43 6.53 -16.15
C THR A 56 -11.98 7.86 -15.65
N VAL A 57 -13.22 8.21 -16.01
CA VAL A 57 -13.88 9.47 -15.60
C VAL A 57 -14.02 9.53 -14.08
N ARG A 58 -14.41 8.43 -13.42
CA ARG A 58 -14.54 8.38 -11.96
C ARG A 58 -13.21 8.57 -11.25
N VAL A 59 -12.14 7.97 -11.77
CA VAL A 59 -10.78 8.12 -11.24
C VAL A 59 -10.29 9.56 -11.40
N HIS A 60 -10.47 10.18 -12.57
CA HIS A 60 -10.08 11.57 -12.79
C HIS A 60 -10.81 12.53 -11.84
N VAL A 61 -12.14 12.36 -11.68
CA VAL A 61 -12.92 13.15 -10.71
C VAL A 61 -12.45 12.90 -9.28
N CYS A 62 -12.04 11.67 -8.95
CA CYS A 62 -11.50 11.35 -7.64
C CYS A 62 -10.17 12.08 -7.39
N ILE A 63 -9.22 11.99 -8.31
CA ILE A 63 -7.91 12.65 -8.21
C ILE A 63 -8.05 14.18 -8.18
N GLU A 64 -8.87 14.74 -9.07
CA GLU A 64 -9.16 16.17 -9.10
C GLU A 64 -9.75 16.65 -7.76
N LYS A 65 -10.66 15.87 -7.17
CA LYS A 65 -11.23 16.18 -5.86
C LYS A 65 -10.17 16.16 -4.77
N LEU A 66 -9.18 15.27 -4.82
CA LEU A 66 -8.10 15.24 -3.84
C LEU A 66 -7.19 16.46 -3.93
N TYR A 67 -6.86 16.91 -5.15
CA TYR A 67 -6.02 18.09 -5.35
C TYR A 67 -6.75 19.41 -5.04
N ASN A 68 -8.05 19.49 -5.30
CA ASN A 68 -8.82 20.74 -5.23
C ASN A 68 -9.68 20.89 -3.97
N SER A 69 -9.66 19.92 -3.05
CA SER A 69 -10.41 19.98 -1.79
C SER A 69 -9.52 20.34 -0.61
N ASN A 70 -10.09 21.07 0.35
CA ASN A 70 -9.40 21.48 1.59
C ASN A 70 -10.25 21.14 2.82
N GLY A 71 -9.63 21.06 4.00
CA GLY A 71 -10.33 20.93 5.28
C GLY A 71 -11.34 19.79 5.33
N ARG A 72 -12.60 20.09 5.65
CA ARG A 72 -13.66 19.08 5.82
C ARG A 72 -13.90 18.25 4.55
N ASP A 73 -13.83 18.87 3.38
CA ASP A 73 -14.13 18.18 2.12
C ASP A 73 -13.01 17.23 1.73
N LEU A 74 -11.75 17.64 1.91
CA LEU A 74 -10.59 16.75 1.74
C LEU A 74 -10.64 15.58 2.70
N ARG A 75 -10.92 15.85 3.99
CA ARG A 75 -11.08 14.80 5.00
C ARG A 75 -12.10 13.75 4.59
N ARG A 76 -13.27 14.18 4.08
CA ARG A 76 -14.32 13.28 3.61
C ARG A 76 -13.89 12.50 2.38
N ALA A 77 -13.22 13.13 1.43
CA ALA A 77 -12.69 12.48 0.24
C ALA A 77 -11.71 11.36 0.62
N LEU A 78 -10.67 11.69 1.41
CA LEU A 78 -9.67 10.75 1.89
C LEU A 78 -10.28 9.59 2.69
N PHE A 79 -11.21 9.88 3.61
CA PHE A 79 -11.88 8.86 4.40
C PHE A 79 -12.66 7.85 3.53
N SER A 80 -13.28 8.31 2.44
CA SER A 80 -14.06 7.45 1.55
C SER A 80 -13.24 6.63 0.55
N LEU A 81 -11.95 6.96 0.34
CA LEU A 81 -11.13 6.31 -0.69
C LEU A 81 -11.00 4.80 -0.47
N LYS A 82 -10.74 4.38 0.77
CA LYS A 82 -10.62 2.96 1.11
C LYS A 82 -11.87 2.18 0.67
N GLN A 83 -13.05 2.66 1.07
CA GLN A 83 -14.32 2.01 0.72
C GLN A 83 -14.54 2.00 -0.79
N THR A 84 -14.15 3.08 -1.48
CA THR A 84 -14.30 3.20 -2.94
C THR A 84 -13.52 2.12 -3.67
N PHE A 85 -12.26 1.86 -3.31
CA PHE A 85 -11.46 0.77 -3.90
C PHE A 85 -11.92 -0.62 -3.45
N GLN A 86 -12.47 -0.74 -2.25
CA GLN A 86 -13.01 -1.99 -1.74
C GLN A 86 -14.30 -2.41 -2.48
N ASP A 87 -15.17 -1.45 -2.78
CA ASP A 87 -16.45 -1.70 -3.46
C ASP A 87 -16.28 -1.94 -4.97
N ASP A 88 -15.19 -1.47 -5.55
CA ASP A 88 -14.98 -1.48 -7.00
C ASP A 88 -13.49 -1.62 -7.32
N LYS A 89 -13.02 -2.87 -7.35
CA LYS A 89 -11.61 -3.23 -7.58
C LYS A 89 -11.08 -2.72 -8.92
N ASP A 90 -11.93 -2.57 -9.93
CA ASP A 90 -11.54 -2.17 -11.28
C ASP A 90 -11.09 -0.70 -11.32
N LEU A 91 -11.45 0.09 -10.30
CA LEU A 91 -10.88 1.44 -10.11
C LEU A 91 -9.40 1.43 -9.75
N VAL A 92 -8.87 0.34 -9.19
CA VAL A 92 -7.50 0.32 -8.68
C VAL A 92 -6.50 0.41 -9.83
N HIS A 93 -6.70 -0.40 -10.88
CA HIS A 93 -5.87 -0.33 -12.09
C HIS A 93 -5.90 1.07 -12.70
N GLU A 94 -7.10 1.59 -12.94
CA GLU A 94 -7.30 2.92 -13.52
C GLU A 94 -6.71 4.05 -12.65
N PHE A 95 -6.80 3.93 -11.33
CA PHE A 95 -6.23 4.90 -10.40
C PHE A 95 -4.70 4.91 -10.45
N VAL A 96 -4.06 3.75 -10.58
CA VAL A 96 -2.60 3.66 -10.76
C VAL A 96 -2.19 4.28 -12.09
N MET A 97 -2.89 3.94 -13.19
CA MET A 97 -2.59 4.47 -14.53
C MET A 97 -2.75 6.00 -14.62
N ALA A 98 -3.66 6.58 -13.84
CA ALA A 98 -3.91 8.03 -13.81
C ALA A 98 -3.03 8.81 -12.81
N GLU A 99 -1.85 8.29 -12.43
CA GLU A 99 -0.94 8.90 -11.43
C GLU A 99 -1.57 9.09 -10.03
N GLY A 100 -2.54 8.26 -9.67
CA GLY A 100 -3.23 8.34 -8.39
C GLY A 100 -2.31 8.12 -7.19
N LEU A 101 -1.28 7.26 -7.31
CA LEU A 101 -0.27 7.07 -6.26
C LEU A 101 0.54 8.34 -6.00
N THR A 102 0.95 9.04 -7.07
CA THR A 102 1.61 10.34 -6.99
C THR A 102 0.72 11.36 -6.28
N CYS A 103 -0.58 11.37 -6.58
CA CYS A 103 -1.55 12.20 -5.87
C CYS A 103 -1.59 11.89 -4.36
N LEU A 104 -1.65 10.61 -3.98
CA LEU A 104 -1.68 10.21 -2.57
C LEU A 104 -0.40 10.65 -1.82
N VAL A 105 0.77 10.45 -2.43
CA VAL A 105 2.06 10.86 -1.83
C VAL A 105 2.13 12.37 -1.66
N LYS A 106 1.77 13.15 -2.70
CA LYS A 106 1.79 14.62 -2.64
C LYS A 106 0.86 15.16 -1.56
N VAL A 107 -0.39 14.70 -1.54
CA VAL A 107 -1.36 15.11 -0.51
C VAL A 107 -0.89 14.67 0.88
N GLY A 108 -0.34 13.45 1.00
CA GLY A 108 0.10 12.89 2.27
C GLY A 108 1.35 13.54 2.87
N ALA A 109 2.25 14.06 2.03
CA ALA A 109 3.48 14.75 2.47
C ALA A 109 3.18 16.07 3.21
N GLU A 110 2.11 16.76 2.84
CA GLU A 110 1.74 18.06 3.42
C GLU A 110 0.60 17.95 4.45
N ALA A 111 0.04 16.76 4.63
CA ALA A 111 -1.15 16.56 5.44
C ALA A 111 -0.87 16.25 6.91
N ASP A 112 -1.87 16.51 7.76
CA ASP A 112 -1.84 16.09 9.16
C ASP A 112 -1.92 14.55 9.30
N GLN A 113 -1.60 14.06 10.49
CA GLN A 113 -1.55 12.64 10.81
C GLN A 113 -2.85 11.87 10.57
N ASN A 114 -4.02 12.53 10.68
CA ASN A 114 -5.29 11.86 10.46
C ASN A 114 -5.50 11.62 8.97
N TYR A 115 -5.11 12.60 8.15
CA TYR A 115 -5.20 12.51 6.70
C TYR A 115 -4.18 11.49 6.18
N GLN A 116 -2.95 11.51 6.69
CA GLN A 116 -1.96 10.47 6.44
C GLN A 116 -2.52 9.09 6.76
N HIS A 117 -3.17 8.91 7.93
CA HIS A 117 -3.76 7.63 8.29
C HIS A 117 -4.89 7.19 7.34
N TYR A 118 -5.72 8.11 6.83
CA TYR A 118 -6.71 7.78 5.81
C TYR A 118 -6.08 7.39 4.47
N ILE A 119 -5.03 8.10 4.04
CA ILE A 119 -4.27 7.78 2.82
C ILE A 119 -3.63 6.40 2.94
N LEU A 120 -2.99 6.10 4.08
CA LEU A 120 -2.43 4.78 4.34
C LEU A 120 -3.51 3.68 4.32
N GLY A 121 -4.71 3.98 4.84
CA GLY A 121 -5.85 3.06 4.74
C GLY A 121 -6.30 2.78 3.30
N ALA A 122 -6.28 3.79 2.44
CA ALA A 122 -6.56 3.63 1.01
C ALA A 122 -5.44 2.89 0.28
N LEU A 123 -4.18 3.23 0.57
CA LEU A 123 -3.01 2.57 -0.01
C LEU A 123 -2.96 1.08 0.37
N GLY A 124 -3.28 0.75 1.62
CA GLY A 124 -3.41 -0.64 2.04
C GLY A 124 -4.50 -1.39 1.27
N GLN A 125 -5.61 -0.74 0.93
CA GLN A 125 -6.64 -1.35 0.08
C GLN A 125 -6.15 -1.55 -1.36
N ILE A 126 -5.42 -0.58 -1.92
CA ILE A 126 -4.81 -0.68 -3.25
C ILE A 126 -3.85 -1.88 -3.31
N MET A 127 -2.97 -2.03 -2.33
CA MET A 127 -1.95 -3.08 -2.27
C MET A 127 -2.52 -4.51 -2.13
N LEU A 128 -3.81 -4.68 -1.82
CA LEU A 128 -4.47 -5.99 -1.83
C LEU A 128 -4.73 -6.53 -3.23
N TYR A 129 -4.70 -5.68 -4.26
CA TYR A 129 -4.93 -6.06 -5.64
C TYR A 129 -3.61 -6.12 -6.40
N VAL A 130 -3.48 -7.08 -7.32
CA VAL A 130 -2.25 -7.30 -8.11
C VAL A 130 -1.85 -6.03 -8.88
N ASP A 131 -2.78 -5.38 -9.58
CA ASP A 131 -2.52 -4.12 -10.29
C ASP A 131 -2.08 -3.00 -9.35
N GLY A 132 -2.66 -2.94 -8.15
CA GLY A 132 -2.32 -1.95 -7.14
C GLY A 132 -0.92 -2.16 -6.56
N MET A 133 -0.57 -3.40 -6.22
CA MET A 133 0.77 -3.76 -5.75
C MET A 133 1.82 -3.51 -6.84
N ASN A 134 1.57 -3.94 -8.08
CA ASN A 134 2.45 -3.66 -9.21
C ASN A 134 2.63 -2.14 -9.43
N GLY A 135 1.56 -1.36 -9.25
CA GLY A 135 1.63 0.10 -9.24
C GLY A 135 2.58 0.65 -8.18
N VAL A 136 2.54 0.11 -6.95
CA VAL A 136 3.43 0.51 -5.85
C VAL A 136 4.88 0.11 -6.12
N ILE A 137 5.10 -1.09 -6.66
CA ILE A 137 6.44 -1.58 -7.09
C ILE A 137 7.05 -0.62 -8.12
N CYS A 138 6.25 -0.13 -9.07
CA CYS A 138 6.69 0.81 -10.10
C CYS A 138 6.75 2.28 -9.64
N HIS A 139 6.34 2.62 -8.42
CA HIS A 139 6.28 3.99 -7.90
C HIS A 139 7.07 4.12 -6.60
N ILE A 140 8.39 4.22 -6.72
CA ILE A 140 9.36 4.23 -5.61
C ILE A 140 9.07 5.33 -4.59
N GLU A 141 8.50 6.46 -5.00
CA GLU A 141 8.12 7.57 -4.13
C GLU A 141 7.08 7.15 -3.09
N THR A 142 6.22 6.16 -3.39
CA THR A 142 5.30 5.58 -2.40
C THR A 142 6.09 4.87 -1.30
N VAL A 143 7.09 4.07 -1.66
CA VAL A 143 7.91 3.32 -0.70
C VAL A 143 8.78 4.27 0.13
N GLN A 144 9.35 5.30 -0.50
CA GLN A 144 10.08 6.39 0.18
C GLN A 144 9.18 7.11 1.19
N TRP A 145 7.94 7.41 0.81
CA TRP A 145 6.98 8.05 1.69
C TRP A 145 6.61 7.15 2.87
N LEU A 146 6.32 5.86 2.62
CA LEU A 146 6.07 4.88 3.68
C LEU A 146 7.23 4.79 4.68
N TYR A 147 8.48 4.72 4.20
CA TYR A 147 9.66 4.71 5.08
C TYR A 147 9.80 6.00 5.89
N THR A 148 9.54 7.17 5.27
CA THR A 148 9.56 8.46 5.96
C THR A 148 8.57 8.49 7.14
N LEU A 149 7.41 7.85 6.98
CA LEU A 149 6.36 7.81 8.00
C LEU A 149 6.70 6.94 9.22
N ILE A 150 7.75 6.10 9.15
CA ILE A 150 8.26 5.37 10.33
C ILE A 150 8.77 6.37 11.38
N GLY A 151 9.38 7.48 10.96
CA GLY A 151 9.85 8.56 11.86
C GLY A 151 8.74 9.48 12.38
N SER A 152 7.46 9.13 12.18
CA SER A 152 6.33 9.93 12.65
C SER A 152 6.14 9.83 14.16
N LYS A 153 5.75 10.94 14.81
CA LYS A 153 5.37 10.94 16.24
C LYS A 153 4.00 10.29 16.51
N PHE A 154 3.28 9.91 15.46
CA PHE A 154 1.91 9.41 15.56
C PHE A 154 1.86 7.90 15.40
N ARG A 155 1.74 7.18 16.51
CA ARG A 155 1.72 5.72 16.56
C ARG A 155 0.82 5.05 15.51
N PRO A 156 -0.43 5.51 15.22
CA PRO A 156 -1.26 4.87 14.19
C PRO A 156 -0.68 4.99 12.78
N VAL A 157 0.02 6.10 12.48
CA VAL A 157 0.69 6.32 11.19
C VAL A 157 1.89 5.39 11.06
N VAL A 158 2.77 5.35 12.08
CA VAL A 158 3.93 4.46 12.13
C VAL A 158 3.51 3.00 11.99
N LYS A 159 2.51 2.56 12.78
CA LYS A 159 1.98 1.20 12.74
C LYS A 159 1.51 0.82 11.34
N THR A 160 0.72 1.66 10.70
CA THR A 160 0.18 1.33 9.38
C THR A 160 1.28 1.38 8.33
N ALA A 161 2.21 2.33 8.37
CA ALA A 161 3.34 2.39 7.44
C ALA A 161 4.20 1.11 7.50
N LEU A 162 4.57 0.67 8.71
CA LEU A 162 5.32 -0.58 8.92
C LEU A 162 4.58 -1.80 8.36
N LYS A 163 3.26 -1.90 8.61
CA LYS A 163 2.45 -3.00 8.06
C LYS A 163 2.43 -2.99 6.54
N LEU A 164 2.34 -1.82 5.91
CA LEU A 164 2.35 -1.73 4.45
C LEU A 164 3.73 -2.09 3.87
N LEU A 165 4.81 -1.68 4.52
CA LEU A 165 6.16 -2.08 4.13
C LEU A 165 6.38 -3.59 4.29
N LEU A 166 5.85 -4.20 5.35
CA LEU A 166 5.85 -5.66 5.52
C LEU A 166 5.07 -6.36 4.40
N VAL A 167 3.85 -5.90 4.09
CA VAL A 167 3.06 -6.43 2.96
C VAL A 167 3.80 -6.25 1.63
N PHE A 168 4.54 -5.16 1.46
CA PHE A 168 5.34 -4.92 0.26
C PHE A 168 6.49 -5.93 0.13
N VAL A 169 7.31 -6.15 1.18
CA VAL A 169 8.41 -7.13 1.10
C VAL A 169 7.93 -8.58 1.09
N ASP A 170 6.79 -8.88 1.70
CA ASP A 170 6.18 -10.22 1.69
C ASP A 170 5.58 -10.59 0.33
N TYR A 171 5.30 -9.60 -0.52
CA TYR A 171 4.71 -9.85 -1.83
C TYR A 171 5.68 -10.53 -2.80
N SER A 172 6.95 -10.10 -2.79
CA SER A 172 7.99 -10.67 -3.65
C SER A 172 9.38 -10.36 -3.11
N GLU A 173 10.31 -11.31 -3.20
CA GLU A 173 11.71 -11.13 -2.79
C GLU A 173 12.38 -9.97 -3.54
N SER A 174 11.98 -9.71 -4.80
CA SER A 174 12.49 -8.58 -5.59
C SER A 174 12.11 -7.20 -5.05
N ASN A 175 11.19 -7.13 -4.08
CA ASN A 175 10.80 -5.89 -3.44
C ASN A 175 11.78 -5.44 -2.35
N ALA A 176 12.58 -6.34 -1.79
CA ALA A 176 13.56 -5.98 -0.75
C ALA A 176 14.64 -5.01 -1.26
N PRO A 177 15.27 -5.22 -2.43
CA PRO A 177 16.17 -4.22 -3.03
C PRO A 177 15.51 -2.86 -3.27
N LEU A 178 14.23 -2.84 -3.68
CA LEU A 178 13.48 -1.59 -3.89
C LEU A 178 13.23 -0.85 -2.57
N LEU A 179 12.95 -1.58 -1.48
CA LEU A 179 12.87 -0.98 -0.15
C LEU A 179 14.21 -0.38 0.28
N ILE A 180 15.31 -1.10 0.08
CA ILE A 180 16.66 -0.62 0.38
C ILE A 180 16.97 0.66 -0.40
N GLU A 181 16.66 0.72 -1.70
CA GLU A 181 16.82 1.91 -2.53
C GLU A 181 16.01 3.10 -2.00
N ALA A 182 14.75 2.87 -1.62
CA ALA A 182 13.88 3.89 -1.04
C ALA A 182 14.45 4.45 0.27
N ILE A 183 14.90 3.57 1.17
CA ILE A 183 15.52 3.94 2.46
C ILE A 183 16.78 4.76 2.23
N THR A 184 17.69 4.26 1.39
CA THR A 184 18.94 4.95 1.04
C THR A 184 18.66 6.34 0.48
N THR A 185 17.67 6.46 -0.40
CA THR A 185 17.28 7.75 -0.98
C THR A 185 16.79 8.73 0.08
N VAL A 186 15.92 8.29 1.01
CA VAL A 186 15.36 9.14 2.07
C VAL A 186 16.45 9.57 3.06
N ASP A 187 17.26 8.63 3.54
CA ASP A 187 18.26 8.91 4.57
C ASP A 187 19.43 9.72 4.03
N THR A 188 19.89 9.43 2.81
CA THR A 188 20.94 10.23 2.15
C THR A 188 20.49 11.68 1.96
N LYS A 189 19.23 11.91 1.54
CA LYS A 189 18.67 13.27 1.44
C LYS A 189 18.62 14.00 2.78
N ARG A 190 18.52 13.27 3.90
CA ARG A 190 18.53 13.82 5.26
C ARG A 190 19.93 13.94 5.87
N GLY A 191 20.96 13.38 5.22
CA GLY A 191 22.31 13.28 5.78
C GLY A 191 22.41 12.24 6.91
N CYS A 192 21.51 11.27 6.94
CA CYS A 192 21.47 10.17 7.92
C CYS A 192 22.07 8.90 7.33
N LYS A 193 22.45 7.95 8.18
CA LYS A 193 22.78 6.58 7.77
C LYS A 193 21.51 5.84 7.34
N GLN A 194 21.66 4.87 6.44
CA GLN A 194 20.55 4.01 5.99
C GLN A 194 19.89 3.33 7.20
N TRP A 195 18.56 3.22 7.22
CA TRP A 195 17.76 2.66 8.33
C TRP A 195 17.65 3.55 9.57
N SER A 196 18.04 4.83 9.50
CA SER A 196 18.04 5.74 10.65
C SER A 196 16.70 5.79 11.40
N ASN A 197 15.57 5.92 10.70
CA ASN A 197 14.24 5.95 11.33
C ASN A 197 13.91 4.67 12.10
N ALA A 198 14.33 3.51 11.58
CA ALA A 198 14.10 2.23 12.23
C ALA A 198 14.99 2.08 13.46
N MET A 199 16.27 2.46 13.34
CA MET A 199 17.24 2.40 14.43
C MET A 199 16.89 3.36 15.57
N GLU A 200 16.45 4.58 15.27
CA GLU A 200 15.95 5.54 16.27
C GLU A 200 14.77 4.94 17.05
N MET A 201 13.81 4.32 16.35
CA MET A 201 12.64 3.70 16.98
C MET A 201 13.02 2.50 17.87
N LEU A 202 14.03 1.72 17.48
CA LEU A 202 14.54 0.60 18.27
C LEU A 202 15.36 1.07 19.49
N ASP A 203 16.11 2.16 19.37
CA ASP A 203 16.93 2.69 20.47
C ASP A 203 16.12 3.44 21.53
N GLU A 204 14.91 3.94 21.21
CA GLU A 204 14.05 4.67 22.14
C GLU A 204 13.87 3.94 23.49
N LYS A 205 14.31 4.62 24.57
CA LYS A 205 14.47 4.02 25.91
C LYS A 205 13.18 3.98 26.72
N ASP A 206 12.19 4.78 26.34
CA ASP A 206 10.94 4.98 27.10
C ASP A 206 9.72 4.55 26.30
N GLY A 207 8.97 3.57 26.82
CA GLY A 207 7.55 3.37 26.50
C GLY A 207 7.20 3.04 25.05
N VAL A 208 8.17 2.68 24.20
CA VAL A 208 7.88 2.25 22.82
C VAL A 208 6.97 1.03 22.86
N ASP A 209 5.96 1.08 22.03
CA ASP A 209 5.03 -0.03 21.89
C ASP A 209 5.76 -1.25 21.33
N THR A 210 5.78 -2.34 22.09
CA THR A 210 6.44 -3.58 21.70
C THR A 210 5.96 -4.11 20.35
N GLU A 211 4.68 -3.88 20.00
CA GLU A 211 4.15 -4.26 18.68
C GLU A 211 4.89 -3.55 17.54
N LEU A 212 5.26 -2.28 17.72
CA LEU A 212 6.03 -1.54 16.73
C LEU A 212 7.46 -2.07 16.64
N LEU A 213 8.09 -2.33 17.79
CA LEU A 213 9.44 -2.91 17.83
C LEU A 213 9.49 -4.22 17.06
N VAL A 214 8.51 -5.12 17.28
CA VAL A 214 8.35 -6.37 16.53
C VAL A 214 8.25 -6.10 15.03
N TYR A 215 7.39 -5.18 14.59
CA TYR A 215 7.28 -4.87 13.16
C TYR A 215 8.56 -4.33 12.54
N VAL A 216 9.33 -3.50 13.24
CA VAL A 216 10.60 -2.99 12.70
C VAL A 216 11.64 -4.09 12.58
N ILE A 217 11.85 -4.90 13.62
CA ILE A 217 12.82 -5.99 13.54
C ILE A 217 12.40 -7.03 12.48
N THR A 218 11.11 -7.34 12.38
CA THR A 218 10.60 -8.23 11.33
C THR A 218 10.85 -7.66 9.94
N LEU A 219 10.67 -6.35 9.74
CA LEU A 219 10.96 -5.71 8.45
C LEU A 219 12.44 -5.80 8.10
N ILE A 220 13.33 -5.56 9.06
CA ILE A 220 14.78 -5.71 8.88
C ILE A 220 15.12 -7.16 8.50
N ASN A 221 14.67 -8.14 9.30
CA ASN A 221 14.94 -9.56 9.07
C ASN A 221 14.44 -10.03 7.70
N LYS A 222 13.21 -9.66 7.32
CA LYS A 222 12.66 -10.02 6.02
C LYS A 222 13.46 -9.40 4.87
N THR A 223 13.85 -8.14 5.02
CA THR A 223 14.66 -7.46 3.99
C THR A 223 16.02 -8.13 3.84
N LEU A 224 16.71 -8.44 4.95
CA LEU A 224 17.98 -9.16 4.95
C LEU A 224 17.85 -10.55 4.32
N SER A 225 16.80 -11.30 4.68
CA SER A 225 16.57 -12.66 4.16
C SER A 225 16.30 -12.73 2.66
N ALA A 226 15.85 -11.62 2.06
CA ALA A 226 15.51 -11.53 0.64
C ALA A 226 16.67 -10.98 -0.21
N LEU A 227 17.83 -10.70 0.38
CA LEU A 227 19.00 -10.25 -0.37
C LEU A 227 19.60 -11.40 -1.20
N PRO A 228 19.93 -11.16 -2.48
CA PRO A 228 20.33 -12.23 -3.40
C PRO A 228 21.78 -12.70 -3.21
N ASP A 229 22.63 -11.90 -2.57
CA ASP A 229 24.05 -12.16 -2.41
C ASP A 229 24.58 -11.77 -1.02
N GLN A 230 25.70 -12.38 -0.65
CA GLN A 230 26.33 -12.19 0.65
C GLN A 230 26.92 -10.79 0.82
N ASP A 231 27.44 -10.18 -0.25
CA ASP A 231 28.07 -8.86 -0.18
C ASP A 231 27.03 -7.81 0.25
N SER A 232 25.87 -7.79 -0.42
CA SER A 232 24.75 -6.92 -0.07
C SER A 232 24.23 -7.17 1.35
N PHE A 233 24.21 -8.44 1.79
CA PHE A 233 23.82 -8.80 3.15
C PHE A 233 24.77 -8.20 4.19
N TYR A 234 26.08 -8.41 4.02
CA TYR A 234 27.07 -7.90 4.96
C TYR A 234 27.15 -6.36 4.95
N ASP A 235 27.03 -5.71 3.79
CA ASP A 235 26.97 -4.25 3.70
C ASP A 235 25.79 -3.67 4.52
N MET A 236 24.63 -4.33 4.47
CA MET A 236 23.46 -3.90 5.23
C MET A 236 23.60 -4.17 6.73
N VAL A 237 24.10 -5.35 7.12
CA VAL A 237 24.36 -5.70 8.52
C VAL A 237 25.38 -4.74 9.12
N ASP A 238 26.51 -4.51 8.45
CA ASP A 238 27.54 -3.57 8.89
C ASP A 238 26.96 -2.17 9.11
N GLY A 239 26.09 -1.70 8.21
CA GLY A 239 25.39 -0.43 8.35
C GLY A 239 24.45 -0.34 9.57
N LEU A 240 23.81 -1.43 9.96
CA LEU A 240 22.99 -1.53 11.18
C LEU A 240 23.86 -1.57 12.44
N GLU A 241 24.95 -2.34 12.42
CA GLU A 241 25.89 -2.43 13.54
C GLU A 241 26.60 -1.09 13.81
N ASP A 242 26.93 -0.36 12.75
CA ASP A 242 27.45 1.01 12.79
C ASP A 242 26.51 2.03 13.45
N GLN A 243 25.25 1.66 13.65
CA GLN A 243 24.21 2.43 14.34
C GLN A 243 23.87 1.86 15.72
N GLY A 244 24.58 0.82 16.17
CA GLY A 244 24.46 0.25 17.51
C GLY A 244 23.46 -0.90 17.65
N MET A 245 23.16 -1.62 16.56
CA MET A 245 22.20 -2.73 16.56
C MET A 245 22.54 -3.84 17.57
N GLU A 246 23.80 -4.28 17.66
CA GLU A 246 24.26 -5.25 18.67
C GLU A 246 23.94 -4.80 20.11
N ALA A 247 24.14 -3.51 20.42
CA ALA A 247 23.86 -2.99 21.75
C ALA A 247 22.36 -2.97 22.06
N ILE A 248 21.54 -2.65 21.05
CA ILE A 248 20.07 -2.68 21.14
C ILE A 248 19.57 -4.13 21.33
N ALA A 249 20.06 -5.07 20.54
CA ALA A 249 19.69 -6.49 20.63
C ALA A 249 20.02 -7.07 22.01
N LYS A 250 21.25 -6.88 22.49
CA LYS A 250 21.67 -7.31 23.83
C LYS A 250 20.85 -6.68 24.95
N ARG A 251 20.45 -5.40 24.80
CA ARG A 251 19.60 -4.71 25.78
C ARG A 251 18.23 -5.37 25.91
N PHE A 252 17.60 -5.72 24.80
CA PHE A 252 16.28 -6.36 24.82
C PHE A 252 16.35 -7.84 25.24
N LEU A 253 17.33 -8.60 24.77
CA LEU A 253 17.53 -10.01 25.15
C LEU A 253 17.90 -10.18 26.63
N GLY A 254 18.64 -9.23 27.22
CA GLY A 254 19.02 -9.25 28.63
C GLY A 254 17.95 -8.74 29.60
N ARG A 255 16.89 -8.08 29.10
CA ARG A 255 15.84 -7.46 29.93
C ARG A 255 14.80 -8.51 30.35
N ARG A 256 14.55 -8.64 31.65
CA ARG A 256 13.46 -9.48 32.16
C ARG A 256 12.10 -8.89 31.76
N GLY A 257 11.23 -9.73 31.21
CA GLY A 257 9.88 -9.33 30.79
C GLY A 257 9.80 -8.72 29.40
N THR A 258 10.84 -8.89 28.56
CA THR A 258 10.74 -8.63 27.12
C THR A 258 9.69 -9.56 26.52
N ASP A 259 8.91 -9.02 25.59
CA ASP A 259 7.87 -9.76 24.87
C ASP A 259 8.47 -10.92 24.05
N LEU A 260 7.73 -12.03 23.95
CA LEU A 260 8.20 -13.26 23.32
C LEU A 260 8.41 -13.07 21.81
N ASP A 261 7.52 -12.36 21.13
CA ASP A 261 7.62 -12.15 19.68
C ASP A 261 8.83 -11.26 19.37
N LEU A 262 9.09 -10.26 20.22
CA LEU A 262 10.28 -9.41 20.08
C LEU A 262 11.57 -10.21 20.31
N MET A 263 11.61 -11.08 21.32
CA MET A 263 12.76 -11.95 21.55
C MET A 263 13.00 -12.92 20.39
N GLU A 264 11.94 -13.51 19.84
CA GLU A 264 12.05 -14.40 18.67
C GLU A 264 12.66 -13.66 17.48
N GLN A 265 12.16 -12.47 17.15
CA GLN A 265 12.69 -11.72 16.01
C GLN A 265 14.13 -11.22 16.22
N LEU A 266 14.51 -10.84 17.44
CA LEU A 266 15.90 -10.51 17.75
C LEU A 266 16.81 -11.75 17.68
N THR A 267 16.29 -12.92 18.03
CA THR A 267 17.03 -14.19 17.91
C THR A 267 17.18 -14.63 16.45
N ILE A 268 16.25 -14.24 15.57
CA ILE A 268 16.38 -14.45 14.11
C ILE A 268 17.44 -13.51 13.50
N TYR A 269 17.59 -12.31 14.07
CA TYR A 269 18.59 -11.34 13.62
C TYR A 269 20.02 -11.78 13.96
N GLU A 270 20.24 -12.31 15.17
CA GLU A 270 21.54 -12.84 15.66
C GLU A 270 21.92 -14.19 15.00
#